data_AF-A0A178Z2Z3-F1
#
_entry.id   AF-A0A178Z2Z3-F1
#
_cell.length_a   1.000
_cell.length_b   1.000
_cell.length_c   1.000
_cell.angle_alpha   90.00
_cell.angle_beta   90.00
_cell.angle_gamma   90.00
#
_symmetry.space_group_name_H-M   'P 1'
#
loop_
_entity.id
_entity.type
_entity.pdbx_description
1 polymer ?
#
loop_
_entity_poly.entity_id
_entity_poly.type
_entity_poly.pdbx_seq_one_letter_code
_entity_poly.pdbx_strand_id
1 'polypeptide(L)'
;MTKPRHALTEGKDLDFLCFNSLLPFLSRLLELGAFRNHSTIESLLAVKPPKHTTSCHIHWKDHILDTPFFESQALSRAGKIERAEAFGRRMKNLGIRAGMPEPPTQHDWRAEGLFKTAWFSIPRVLKGIIIFKIKHY
;
A
#
# COMPACT_ATOMS: atom_id res chain seq x y z
N MET A 1 17.35 -21.96 23.14
CA MET A 1 16.13 -21.84 22.31
C MET A 1 16.32 -20.71 21.30
N THR A 2 16.46 -21.05 20.03
CA THR A 2 16.59 -20.10 18.90
C THR A 2 15.21 -19.49 18.61
N LYS A 3 15.11 -18.15 18.59
CA LYS A 3 13.91 -17.46 18.11
C LYS A 3 13.64 -17.88 16.65
N PRO A 4 12.39 -18.21 16.26
CA PRO A 4 12.07 -18.46 14.86
C PRO A 4 12.40 -17.19 14.04
N ARG A 5 13.31 -17.33 13.07
CA ARG A 5 13.54 -16.29 12.06
C ARG A 5 12.45 -16.44 11.01
N HIS A 6 11.54 -15.48 10.92
CA HIS A 6 10.46 -15.50 9.97
C HIS A 6 10.93 -14.96 8.60
N ALA A 7 10.36 -15.44 7.48
CA ALA A 7 10.69 -14.94 6.14
C ALA A 7 10.57 -13.40 5.98
N LEU A 8 9.59 -12.75 6.64
CA LEU A 8 9.45 -11.28 6.60
C LEU A 8 10.38 -10.54 7.59
N THR A 9 11.23 -11.26 8.34
CA THR A 9 12.26 -10.63 9.17
C THR A 9 13.42 -10.25 8.25
N GLU A 10 13.39 -9.00 7.80
CA GLU A 10 14.54 -8.26 7.29
C GLU A 10 15.17 -8.83 6.02
N GLY A 11 14.46 -8.74 4.88
CA GLY A 11 15.04 -8.51 3.53
C GLY A 11 16.37 -9.19 3.20
N LYS A 12 16.59 -10.40 3.73
CA LYS A 12 17.83 -11.16 3.58
C LYS A 12 17.71 -12.12 2.40
N ASP A 13 16.50 -12.62 2.20
CA ASP A 13 16.11 -13.40 1.05
C ASP A 13 15.16 -12.55 0.18
N LEU A 14 15.14 -12.79 -1.12
CA LEU A 14 14.19 -12.17 -2.03
C LEU A 14 12.78 -12.61 -1.62
N ASP A 15 12.06 -11.76 -0.89
CA ASP A 15 10.64 -11.97 -0.65
C ASP A 15 9.93 -12.12 -2.00
N PHE A 16 9.03 -13.09 -2.11
CA PHE A 16 8.25 -13.25 -3.33
C PHE A 16 7.57 -11.91 -3.63
N LEU A 17 7.74 -11.46 -4.87
CA LEU A 17 7.25 -10.17 -5.33
C LEU A 17 5.76 -10.00 -4.97
N CYS A 18 4.95 -11.05 -5.07
CA CYS A 18 3.52 -11.07 -4.72
C CYS A 18 3.16 -10.65 -3.27
N PHE A 19 4.11 -10.60 -2.33
CA PHE A 19 3.88 -10.11 -0.96
C PHE A 19 4.18 -8.62 -0.76
N ASN A 20 4.65 -7.92 -1.80
CA ASN A 20 4.85 -6.48 -1.73
C ASN A 20 3.51 -5.75 -1.84
N SER A 21 3.09 -5.11 -0.75
CA SER A 21 1.82 -4.39 -0.63
C SER A 21 1.68 -3.19 -1.57
N LEU A 22 2.77 -2.70 -2.18
CA LEU A 22 2.75 -1.61 -3.15
C LEU A 22 2.46 -2.07 -4.58
N LEU A 23 2.67 -3.35 -4.90
CA LEU A 23 2.49 -3.83 -6.28
C LEU A 23 1.07 -3.71 -6.82
N PRO A 24 0.01 -4.01 -6.05
CA PRO A 24 -1.36 -3.80 -6.52
C PRO A 24 -1.64 -2.33 -6.87
N PHE A 25 -0.86 -1.40 -6.32
CA PHE A 25 -1.02 0.05 -6.52
C PHE A 25 -0.10 0.62 -7.60
N LEU A 26 0.91 -0.14 -8.04
CA LEU A 26 1.95 0.35 -8.95
C LEU A 26 1.39 0.74 -10.32
N SER A 27 0.44 -0.03 -10.84
CA SER A 27 -0.24 0.27 -12.11
C SER A 27 -0.97 1.62 -12.05
N ARG A 28 -1.70 1.86 -10.96
CA ARG A 28 -2.40 3.14 -10.76
C ARG A 28 -1.43 4.30 -10.54
N LEU A 29 -0.33 4.08 -9.84
CA LEU A 29 0.72 5.09 -9.67
C LEU A 29 1.35 5.50 -11.01
N LEU A 30 1.54 4.54 -11.92
CA LEU A 30 2.00 4.82 -13.28
C LEU A 30 0.94 5.58 -14.09
N GLU A 31 -0.33 5.18 -14.01
CA GLU A 31 -1.46 5.85 -14.67
C GLU A 31 -1.59 7.31 -14.24
N LEU A 32 -1.46 7.59 -12.93
CA LEU A 32 -1.49 8.95 -12.37
C LEU A 32 -0.21 9.76 -12.70
N GLY A 33 0.77 9.16 -13.37
CA GLY A 33 2.05 9.77 -13.67
C GLY A 33 2.81 10.18 -12.41
N ALA A 34 2.72 9.35 -11.36
CA ALA A 34 3.06 9.75 -10.00
C ALA A 34 4.55 9.96 -9.75
N PHE A 35 5.41 9.26 -10.49
CA PHE A 35 6.85 9.33 -10.31
C PHE A 35 7.46 10.44 -11.16
N ARG A 36 8.36 11.21 -10.57
CA ARG A 36 8.99 12.38 -11.20
C ARG A 36 9.84 12.01 -12.42
N ASN A 37 10.62 10.94 -12.28
CA ASN A 37 11.66 10.56 -13.26
C ASN A 37 11.34 9.23 -13.99
N HIS A 38 10.20 8.61 -13.72
CA HIS A 38 9.89 7.26 -14.20
C HIS A 38 8.44 7.15 -14.67
N SER A 39 8.21 7.20 -15.98
CA SER A 39 6.85 7.11 -16.56
C SER A 39 6.41 5.70 -16.94
N THR A 40 7.32 4.72 -16.87
CA THR A 40 7.08 3.34 -17.34
C THR A 40 7.49 2.35 -16.26
N ILE A 41 6.86 1.16 -16.27
CA ILE A 41 7.22 0.07 -15.35
C ILE A 41 8.67 -0.38 -15.53
N GLU A 42 9.17 -0.43 -16.77
CA GLU A 42 10.53 -0.84 -17.11
C GLU A 42 11.55 0.12 -16.48
N SER A 43 11.31 1.43 -16.61
CA SER A 43 12.16 2.46 -15.98
C SER A 43 12.20 2.35 -14.46
N LEU A 44 11.07 2.03 -13.80
CA LEU A 44 11.03 1.82 -12.35
C LEU A 44 11.79 0.56 -11.93
N LEU A 45 11.59 -0.55 -12.66
CA LEU A 45 12.26 -1.81 -12.36
C LEU A 45 13.76 -1.78 -12.69
N ALA A 46 14.19 -0.89 -13.58
CA ALA A 46 15.60 -0.68 -13.91
C ALA A 46 16.36 0.17 -12.88
N VAL A 47 15.67 0.76 -11.88
CA VAL A 47 16.31 1.59 -10.85
C VAL A 47 17.28 0.75 -10.04
N LYS A 48 18.54 1.18 -10.01
CA LYS A 48 19.59 0.59 -9.18
C LYS A 48 19.95 1.54 -8.04
N PRO A 49 20.08 1.04 -6.80
CA PRO A 49 20.55 1.87 -5.71
C PRO A 49 21.99 2.35 -5.97
N PRO A 50 22.37 3.55 -5.48
CA PRO A 50 23.74 4.03 -5.53
C PRO A 50 24.75 3.04 -4.94
N LYS A 51 26.02 3.11 -5.40
CA LYS A 51 27.11 2.29 -4.85
C LYS A 51 27.14 2.40 -3.32
N HIS A 52 27.28 1.26 -2.65
CA HIS A 52 27.28 1.13 -1.18
C HIS A 52 25.94 1.40 -0.46
N THR A 53 24.82 1.45 -1.19
CA THR A 53 23.48 1.54 -0.60
C THR A 53 22.62 0.35 -1.03
N THR A 54 21.71 -0.07 -0.16
CA THR A 54 20.76 -1.16 -0.42
C THR A 54 19.39 -0.67 -0.90
N SER A 55 19.18 0.65 -0.91
CA SER A 55 17.91 1.28 -1.31
C SER A 55 18.16 2.67 -1.88
N CYS A 56 17.19 3.18 -2.64
CA CYS A 56 17.19 4.54 -3.15
C CYS A 56 15.80 5.14 -3.08
N HIS A 57 15.73 6.47 -3.12
CA HIS A 57 14.46 7.19 -3.07
C HIS A 57 13.94 7.43 -4.49
N ILE A 58 12.69 7.05 -4.72
CA ILE A 58 11.94 7.44 -5.91
C ILE A 58 11.09 8.65 -5.55
N HIS A 59 11.29 9.74 -6.28
CA HIS A 59 10.60 11.00 -6.02
C HIS A 59 9.25 11.05 -6.72
N TRP A 60 8.27 11.61 -6.01
CA TRP A 60 6.94 11.86 -6.50
C TRP A 60 6.88 13.20 -7.26
N LYS A 61 5.88 13.34 -8.12
CA LYS A 61 5.44 14.65 -8.61
C LYS A 61 4.53 15.29 -7.58
N ASP A 62 4.65 16.60 -7.42
CA ASP A 62 3.99 17.33 -6.33
C ASP A 62 2.46 17.28 -6.46
N HIS A 63 1.92 17.22 -7.68
CA HIS A 63 0.49 17.13 -7.96
C HIS A 63 -0.18 15.89 -7.35
N ILE A 64 0.58 14.83 -7.05
CA ILE A 64 0.04 13.60 -6.49
C ILE A 64 -0.50 13.78 -5.08
N LEU A 65 0.02 14.74 -4.32
CA LEU A 65 -0.47 15.02 -2.98
C LEU A 65 -1.93 15.50 -2.99
N ASP A 66 -2.34 16.14 -4.09
CA ASP A 66 -3.70 16.65 -4.29
C ASP A 66 -4.56 15.75 -5.19
N THR A 67 -3.97 14.69 -5.75
CA THR A 67 -4.66 13.77 -6.67
C THR A 67 -5.32 12.64 -5.88
N PRO A 68 -6.64 12.44 -5.99
CA PRO A 68 -7.30 11.34 -5.29
C PRO A 68 -6.81 9.97 -5.79
N PHE A 69 -6.11 9.24 -4.93
CA PHE A 69 -5.64 7.90 -5.28
C PHE A 69 -6.78 6.88 -5.36
N PHE A 70 -7.79 7.00 -4.51
CA PHE A 70 -9.04 6.24 -4.62
C PHE A 70 -10.16 7.21 -4.97
N GLU A 71 -10.45 7.30 -6.25
CA GLU A 71 -11.51 8.18 -6.75
C GLU A 71 -12.90 7.65 -6.46
N SER A 72 -13.83 8.60 -6.33
CA SER A 72 -15.21 8.27 -6.06
C SER A 72 -15.88 7.59 -7.24
N GLN A 73 -16.64 6.54 -6.94
CA GLN A 73 -17.44 5.83 -7.96
C GLN A 73 -18.78 6.52 -8.26
N ALA A 74 -19.15 7.54 -7.48
CA ALA A 74 -20.36 8.30 -7.73
C ALA A 74 -20.12 9.36 -8.80
N LEU A 75 -20.94 9.39 -9.86
CA LEU A 75 -20.85 10.38 -10.95
C LEU A 75 -20.89 11.82 -10.42
N SER A 76 -21.68 12.09 -9.38
CA SER A 76 -21.79 13.40 -8.73
C SER A 76 -20.52 13.84 -7.96
N ARG A 77 -19.53 12.96 -7.82
CA ARG A 77 -18.26 13.17 -7.13
C ARG A 77 -17.06 12.70 -7.94
N ALA A 78 -17.18 12.65 -9.27
CA ALA A 78 -16.06 12.35 -10.16
C ALA A 78 -14.84 13.23 -9.82
N GLY A 79 -13.63 12.64 -9.85
CA GLY A 79 -12.39 13.35 -9.51
C GLY A 79 -12.25 13.75 -8.04
N LYS A 80 -13.10 13.26 -7.13
CA LYS A 80 -12.95 13.45 -5.66
C LYS A 80 -12.54 12.16 -4.99
N ILE A 81 -11.90 12.28 -3.83
CA ILE A 81 -11.60 11.12 -3.00
C ILE A 81 -12.87 10.39 -2.57
N GLU A 82 -12.80 9.07 -2.62
CA GLU A 82 -13.85 8.18 -2.21
C GLU A 82 -14.11 8.30 -0.70
N ARG A 83 -15.39 8.34 -0.33
CA ARG A 83 -15.79 8.44 1.08
C ARG A 83 -15.66 7.07 1.76
N ALA A 84 -15.14 7.08 2.99
CA ALA A 84 -15.01 5.88 3.82
C ALA A 84 -16.35 5.13 3.99
N GLU A 85 -17.45 5.87 4.17
CA GLU A 85 -18.79 5.31 4.29
C GLU A 85 -19.25 4.59 3.00
N ALA A 86 -19.01 5.20 1.84
CA ALA A 86 -19.39 4.62 0.55
C ALA A 86 -18.55 3.36 0.26
N PHE A 87 -17.27 3.38 0.59
CA PHE A 87 -16.41 2.20 0.54
C PHE A 87 -16.89 1.10 1.51
N GLY A 88 -17.21 1.45 2.75
CA GLY A 88 -17.71 0.49 3.76
C GLY A 88 -19.02 -0.18 3.33
N ARG A 89 -19.94 0.59 2.75
CA ARG A 89 -21.20 0.07 2.20
C ARG A 89 -20.96 -0.92 1.06
N ARG A 90 -20.00 -0.64 0.16
CA ARG A 90 -19.63 -1.58 -0.91
C ARG A 90 -19.04 -2.87 -0.38
N MET A 91 -18.14 -2.78 0.61
CA MET A 91 -17.54 -3.97 1.25
C MET A 91 -18.61 -4.85 1.90
N LYS A 92 -19.55 -4.24 2.64
CA LYS A 92 -20.69 -4.96 3.22
C LYS A 92 -21.52 -5.66 2.14
N ASN A 93 -21.89 -4.94 1.08
CA ASN A 93 -22.68 -5.51 -0.02
C ASN A 93 -21.93 -6.64 -0.74
N LEU A 94 -20.61 -6.55 -0.86
CA LEU A 94 -19.78 -7.61 -1.43
C LEU A 94 -19.81 -8.87 -0.56
N GLY A 95 -19.69 -8.73 0.76
CA GLY A 95 -19.76 -9.88 1.65
C GLY A 95 -21.13 -10.56 1.67
N ILE A 96 -22.22 -9.78 1.58
CA ILE A 96 -23.57 -10.33 1.41
C ILE A 96 -23.65 -11.16 0.11
N ARG A 97 -23.14 -10.63 -1.01
CA ARG A 97 -23.11 -11.37 -2.29
C ARG A 97 -22.22 -12.61 -2.26
N ALA A 98 -21.21 -12.62 -1.40
CA ALA A 98 -20.35 -13.77 -1.16
C ALA A 98 -20.98 -14.81 -0.21
N GLY A 99 -22.22 -14.61 0.24
CA GLY A 99 -22.92 -15.53 1.14
C GLY A 99 -22.47 -15.44 2.60
N MET A 100 -21.78 -14.37 3.01
CA MET A 100 -21.37 -14.16 4.40
C MET A 100 -22.55 -13.62 5.22
N PRO A 101 -23.06 -14.36 6.23
CA PRO A 101 -24.18 -13.91 7.07
C PRO A 101 -23.83 -12.64 7.86
N GLU A 102 -22.57 -12.56 8.29
CA GLU A 102 -21.98 -11.40 8.96
C GLU A 102 -20.76 -10.94 8.15
N PRO A 103 -20.94 -10.01 7.19
CA PRO A 103 -19.85 -9.51 6.37
C PRO A 103 -18.79 -8.78 7.21
N PRO A 104 -17.48 -9.03 6.97
CA PRO A 104 -16.41 -8.34 7.67
C PRO A 104 -16.39 -6.85 7.34
N THR A 105 -16.20 -6.03 8.37
CA THR A 105 -16.04 -4.58 8.29
C THR A 105 -14.60 -4.20 7.91
N GLN A 106 -14.38 -2.91 7.61
CA GLN A 106 -13.03 -2.38 7.40
C GLN A 106 -12.11 -2.61 8.61
N HIS A 107 -12.67 -2.58 9.83
CA HIS A 107 -11.91 -2.84 11.04
C HIS A 107 -11.51 -4.31 11.16
N ASP A 108 -12.36 -5.24 10.72
CA ASP A 108 -12.06 -6.67 10.73
C ASP A 108 -10.94 -7.00 9.75
N TRP A 109 -11.00 -6.45 8.53
CA TRP A 109 -9.91 -6.58 7.55
C TRP A 109 -8.61 -5.98 8.04
N ARG A 110 -8.68 -4.83 8.73
CA ARG A 110 -7.51 -4.23 9.36
C ARG A 110 -6.97 -5.13 10.48
N ALA A 111 -7.84 -5.65 11.35
CA ALA A 111 -7.46 -6.54 12.43
C ALA A 111 -6.86 -7.85 11.91
N GLU A 112 -7.38 -8.40 10.82
CA GLU A 112 -6.83 -9.59 10.16
C GLU A 112 -5.48 -9.30 9.52
N GLY A 113 -5.35 -8.18 8.79
CA GLY A 113 -4.07 -7.74 8.24
C GLY A 113 -3.04 -7.52 9.34
N LEU A 114 -3.46 -6.90 10.45
CA LEU A 114 -2.65 -6.77 11.65
C LEU A 114 -2.32 -8.12 12.25
N PHE A 115 -3.25 -9.06 12.39
CA PHE A 115 -2.98 -10.39 12.97
C PHE A 115 -1.98 -11.18 12.11
N LYS A 116 -2.21 -11.21 10.79
CA LYS A 116 -1.34 -11.87 9.81
C LYS A 116 0.05 -11.23 9.74
N THR A 117 0.18 -9.93 10.00
CA THR A 117 1.47 -9.22 10.01
C THR A 117 2.10 -9.09 11.41
N ALA A 118 1.33 -9.15 12.49
CA ALA A 118 1.77 -8.94 13.87
C ALA A 118 2.46 -10.17 14.46
N TRP A 119 2.20 -11.37 13.92
CA TRP A 119 3.06 -12.54 14.21
C TRP A 119 4.53 -12.28 13.83
N PHE A 120 4.79 -11.29 12.96
CA PHE A 120 6.12 -10.99 12.44
C PHE A 120 6.85 -9.85 13.18
N SER A 121 6.20 -9.02 14.00
CA SER A 121 6.85 -8.10 14.96
C SER A 121 5.87 -7.06 15.53
N ILE A 122 5.39 -7.31 16.76
CA ILE A 122 4.62 -6.35 17.58
C ILE A 122 5.33 -4.97 17.73
N PRO A 123 6.68 -4.83 17.73
CA PRO A 123 7.30 -3.50 17.73
C PRO A 123 7.26 -2.73 16.40
N ARG A 124 6.91 -3.38 15.28
CA ARG A 124 7.09 -2.83 13.93
C ARG A 124 5.78 -2.36 13.29
N VAL A 125 4.63 -2.86 13.75
CA VAL A 125 3.30 -2.44 13.30
C VAL A 125 3.01 -0.96 13.60
N LEU A 126 3.53 -0.41 14.71
CA LEU A 126 3.46 1.02 15.02
C LEU A 126 4.48 1.88 14.24
N LYS A 127 5.39 1.25 13.49
CA LYS A 127 6.33 1.89 12.55
C LYS A 127 6.02 1.56 11.08
N GLY A 128 4.80 1.10 10.81
CA GLY A 128 4.24 0.92 9.47
C GLY A 128 3.46 2.13 8.97
N ILE A 129 3.61 3.30 9.60
CA ILE A 129 3.39 4.56 8.91
C ILE A 129 4.51 4.62 7.88
N ILE A 130 4.18 4.58 6.59
CA ILE A 130 5.09 5.03 5.54
C ILE A 130 5.31 6.53 5.83
N ILE A 131 6.29 6.82 6.68
CA ILE A 131 6.82 8.16 6.89
C ILE A 131 7.77 8.39 5.72
N PHE A 132 7.26 8.87 4.59
CA PHE A 132 8.06 9.79 3.80
C PHE A 132 8.19 11.03 4.67
N LYS A 133 9.38 11.24 5.23
CA LYS A 133 9.67 12.39 6.08
C LYS A 133 9.50 13.65 5.24
N ILE A 134 8.32 14.27 5.31
CA ILE A 134 8.11 15.65 4.89
C ILE A 134 8.90 16.51 5.88
N LYS A 135 10.11 16.90 5.49
CA LYS A 135 10.79 18.04 6.07
C LYS A 135 10.33 19.25 5.26
N HIS A 136 9.35 20.00 5.78
CA HIS A 136 9.31 21.43 5.51
C HIS A 136 10.36 22.09 6.41
N TYR A 137 11.03 23.08 5.84
CA TYR A 137 12.13 23.84 6.42
C TYR A 137 11.84 24.33 7.84
#